data_AF-A0A843KZ90-F1
#
_entry.id   AF-A0A843KZ90-F1
#
_cell.length_a   1.000
_cell.length_b   1.000
_cell.length_c   1.000
_cell.angle_alpha   90.00
_cell.angle_beta   90.00
_cell.angle_gamma   90.00
#
_symmetry.space_group_name_H-M   'P 1'
#
loop_
_entity.id
_entity.type
_entity.pdbx_description
1 polymer ?
#
loop_
_entity_poly.entity_id
_entity_poly.type
_entity_poly.pdbx_seq_one_letter_code
_entity_poly.pdbx_strand_id
1 'polypeptide(L)'
;MGSEETDTVAQEIMTALDNLILAEKRARLQVSALEERQYALATTFRMVKEMEVDNAIEEALAGFGFGYYTIDDDAELWISEEHGLMVFLSFTAPDGRYYNYRIVAFDVVGEDGEEGA
;
A
#
# COMPACT_ATOMS: atom_id res chain seq x y z
N MET A 1 10.73 -14.95 -13.83
CA MET A 1 9.35 -15.49 -13.73
C MET A 1 8.62 -15.17 -15.04
N GLY A 2 7.61 -15.96 -15.43
CA GLY A 2 6.85 -15.69 -16.65
C GLY A 2 5.86 -14.53 -16.45
N SER A 3 5.58 -13.75 -17.49
CA SER A 3 4.69 -12.57 -17.40
C SER A 3 3.32 -12.88 -16.77
N GLU A 4 2.77 -14.07 -17.03
CA GLU A 4 1.47 -14.52 -16.50
C GLU A 4 1.47 -14.67 -14.96
N GLU A 5 2.59 -15.05 -14.36
CA GLU A 5 2.72 -15.19 -12.89
C GLU A 5 2.79 -13.80 -12.23
N THR A 6 3.60 -12.90 -12.79
CA THR A 6 3.70 -11.51 -12.34
C THR A 6 2.35 -10.78 -12.46
N ASP A 7 1.61 -10.99 -13.56
CA ASP A 7 0.26 -10.43 -13.74
C ASP A 7 -0.73 -10.94 -12.67
N THR A 8 -0.65 -12.23 -12.33
CA THR A 8 -1.51 -12.84 -11.31
C THR A 8 -1.23 -12.22 -9.94
N VAL A 9 0.04 -12.15 -9.54
CA VAL A 9 0.46 -11.56 -8.26
C VAL A 9 0.07 -10.08 -8.21
N ALA A 10 0.29 -9.33 -9.29
CA ALA A 10 -0.14 -7.94 -9.38
C ALA A 10 -1.66 -7.80 -9.15
N GLN A 11 -2.48 -8.71 -9.70
CA GLN A 11 -3.93 -8.68 -9.52
C GLN A 11 -4.39 -9.04 -8.10
N GLU A 12 -3.68 -9.96 -7.43
CA GLU A 12 -3.92 -10.26 -6.01
C GLU A 12 -3.58 -9.06 -5.12
N ILE A 13 -2.46 -8.38 -5.39
CA ILE A 13 -2.07 -7.16 -4.67
C ILE A 13 -3.10 -6.04 -4.91
N MET A 14 -3.53 -5.82 -6.16
CA MET A 14 -4.59 -4.84 -6.47
C MET A 14 -5.86 -5.13 -5.66
N THR A 15 -6.27 -6.39 -5.61
CA THR A 15 -7.46 -6.81 -4.86
C THR A 15 -7.31 -6.59 -3.36
N ALA A 16 -6.14 -6.90 -2.79
CA ALA A 16 -5.86 -6.67 -1.38
C ALA A 16 -5.89 -5.17 -1.04
N LEU A 17 -5.18 -4.34 -1.81
CA LEU A 17 -5.13 -2.89 -1.63
C LEU A 17 -6.50 -2.24 -1.81
N ASP A 18 -7.28 -2.63 -2.82
CA ASP A 18 -8.63 -2.11 -3.04
C ASP A 18 -9.55 -2.40 -1.85
N ASN A 19 -9.47 -3.60 -1.27
CA ASN A 19 -10.27 -3.97 -0.10
C ASN A 19 -9.87 -3.18 1.14
N LEU A 20 -8.56 -3.00 1.36
CA LEU A 20 -8.04 -2.22 2.49
C LEU A 20 -8.44 -0.75 2.37
N ILE A 21 -8.27 -0.15 1.19
CA ILE A 21 -8.65 1.24 0.91
C ILE A 21 -10.17 1.43 1.02
N LEU A 22 -10.97 0.44 0.61
CA LEU A 22 -12.42 0.49 0.81
C LEU A 22 -12.80 0.42 2.29
N ALA A 23 -12.12 -0.42 3.07
CA ALA A 23 -12.33 -0.50 4.52
C ALA A 23 -11.96 0.81 5.22
N GLU A 24 -10.85 1.43 4.82
CA GLU A 24 -10.38 2.74 5.26
C GLU A 24 -11.43 3.84 4.99
N LYS A 25 -11.94 3.93 3.76
CA LYS A 25 -13.02 4.87 3.38
C LYS A 25 -14.27 4.67 4.25
N ARG A 26 -14.65 3.41 4.53
CA ARG A 26 -15.81 3.10 5.40
C ARG A 26 -15.56 3.50 6.85
N ALA A 27 -14.36 3.25 7.38
CA ALA A 27 -13.99 3.66 8.72
C ALA A 27 -14.06 5.18 8.89
N ARG A 28 -13.62 5.94 7.88
CA ARG A 28 -13.75 7.41 7.90
C ARG A 28 -15.18 7.89 7.96
N LEU A 29 -16.07 7.32 7.15
CA LEU A 29 -17.49 7.68 7.21
C LEU A 29 -18.07 7.45 8.61
N GLN A 30 -17.62 6.41 9.32
CA GLN A 30 -18.01 6.19 10.71
C GLN A 30 -17.41 7.25 11.65
N VAL A 31 -16.14 7.61 11.48
CA VAL A 31 -15.48 8.67 12.26
C VAL A 31 -16.17 10.01 12.04
N SER A 32 -16.43 10.42 10.80
CA SER A 32 -17.12 11.68 10.48
C SER A 32 -18.52 11.72 11.11
N ALA A 33 -19.26 10.61 11.07
CA ALA A 33 -20.57 10.52 11.73
C ALA A 33 -20.47 10.64 13.26
N LEU A 34 -19.35 10.23 13.88
CA LEU A 34 -19.09 10.43 15.31
C LEU A 34 -18.71 11.90 15.61
N GLU A 35 -17.91 12.52 14.74
CA GLU A 35 -17.52 13.93 14.84
C GLU A 35 -18.73 14.87 14.70
N GLU A 36 -19.63 14.61 13.74
CA GLU A 36 -20.89 15.36 13.58
C GLU A 36 -21.77 15.31 14.83
N ARG A 37 -21.74 14.18 15.54
CA ARG A 37 -22.45 13.98 16.80
C ARG A 37 -21.71 14.52 18.02
N GLN A 38 -20.57 15.19 17.82
CA GLN A 38 -19.68 15.71 18.86
C GLN A 38 -19.29 14.64 19.89
N TYR A 39 -19.08 13.41 19.42
CA TYR A 39 -18.72 12.31 20.29
C TYR A 39 -17.31 12.54 20.86
N ALA A 40 -17.19 12.51 22.19
CA ALA A 40 -15.96 12.89 22.89
C ALA A 40 -14.71 12.08 22.48
N LEU A 41 -14.90 10.86 21.98
CA LEU A 41 -13.81 9.97 21.55
C LEU A 41 -13.60 9.94 20.03
N ALA A 42 -14.30 10.75 19.23
CA ALA A 42 -14.19 10.70 17.77
C ALA A 42 -12.73 10.83 17.28
N THR A 43 -11.95 11.71 17.92
CA THR A 43 -10.51 11.86 17.67
C THR A 43 -9.71 10.59 17.97
N THR A 44 -10.01 9.90 19.09
CA THR A 44 -9.35 8.63 19.45
C THR A 44 -9.70 7.53 18.45
N PHE A 45 -10.97 7.45 18.05
CA PHE A 45 -11.41 6.50 17.01
C PHE A 45 -10.70 6.74 15.68
N ARG A 46 -10.51 8.01 15.28
CA ARG A 46 -9.74 8.37 14.08
C ARG A 46 -8.31 7.86 14.14
N MET A 47 -7.59 8.16 15.21
CA MET A 47 -6.19 7.76 15.40
C MET A 47 -6.02 6.23 15.35
N VAL A 48 -6.89 5.48 16.04
CA VAL A 48 -6.85 4.00 16.01
C VAL A 48 -7.10 3.48 14.60
N LYS A 49 -8.08 4.03 13.88
CA LYS A 49 -8.41 3.58 12.52
C LYS A 49 -7.30 3.88 11.53
N GLU A 50 -6.64 5.03 11.65
CA GLU A 50 -5.47 5.34 10.82
C GLU A 50 -4.33 4.33 11.06
N MET A 51 -3.99 4.04 12.32
CA MET A 51 -2.97 3.05 12.65
C MET A 51 -3.32 1.63 12.18
N GLU A 52 -4.57 1.21 12.30
CA GLU A 52 -5.01 -0.11 11.85
C GLU A 52 -4.87 -0.29 10.34
N VAL A 53 -5.12 0.76 9.55
CA VAL A 53 -5.01 0.71 8.09
C VAL A 53 -3.56 0.65 7.66
N ASP A 54 -2.70 1.50 8.26
CA ASP A 54 -1.26 1.50 7.97
C ASP A 54 -0.66 0.12 8.19
N ASN A 55 -0.95 -0.47 9.36
CA ASN A 55 -0.46 -1.79 9.72
C ASN A 55 -0.98 -2.86 8.75
N ALA A 56 -2.25 -2.78 8.36
CA ALA A 56 -2.84 -3.77 7.44
C ALA A 56 -2.24 -3.69 6.02
N ILE A 57 -1.87 -2.49 5.54
CA ILE A 57 -1.19 -2.32 4.25
C ILE A 57 0.24 -2.88 4.34
N GLU A 58 0.98 -2.54 5.40
CA GLU A 58 2.32 -3.08 5.64
C GLU A 58 2.32 -4.60 5.74
N GLU A 59 1.43 -5.19 6.55
CA GLU A 59 1.30 -6.64 6.72
C GLU A 59 0.94 -7.33 5.40
N ALA A 60 0.05 -6.74 4.60
CA ALA A 60 -0.32 -7.30 3.30
C ALA A 60 0.88 -7.31 2.35
N LEU A 61 1.57 -6.18 2.17
CA LEU A 61 2.69 -6.07 1.25
C LEU A 61 3.91 -6.90 1.69
N ALA A 62 4.22 -6.91 2.99
CA ALA A 62 5.25 -7.78 3.54
C ALA A 62 4.92 -9.27 3.32
N GLY A 63 3.64 -9.64 3.40
CA GLY A 63 3.16 -10.99 3.08
C GLY A 63 3.40 -11.42 1.63
N PHE A 64 3.47 -10.46 0.69
CA PHE A 64 3.87 -10.67 -0.71
C PHE A 64 5.38 -10.48 -0.94
N GLY A 65 6.20 -10.42 0.11
CA GLY A 65 7.65 -10.31 0.00
C GLY A 65 8.15 -8.93 -0.42
N PHE A 66 7.35 -7.88 -0.28
CA PHE A 66 7.80 -6.52 -0.56
C PHE A 66 8.64 -5.94 0.58
N GLY A 67 9.77 -5.33 0.24
CA GLY A 67 10.54 -4.48 1.13
C GLY A 67 10.03 -3.03 1.10
N TYR A 68 9.99 -2.38 2.26
CA TYR A 68 9.61 -0.97 2.41
C TYR A 68 10.78 -0.02 2.14
N TYR A 69 10.49 1.05 1.39
CA TYR A 69 11.42 2.13 1.06
C TYR A 69 10.72 3.49 1.23
N THR A 70 11.27 4.35 2.08
CA THR A 70 10.80 5.72 2.27
C THR A 70 11.24 6.59 1.10
N ILE A 71 10.29 7.22 0.39
CA ILE A 71 10.58 8.22 -0.67
C ILE A 71 10.34 9.64 -0.17
N ASP A 72 9.15 9.91 0.37
CA ASP A 72 8.70 11.24 0.79
C ASP A 72 7.78 11.11 2.02
N ASP A 73 7.43 12.24 2.64
CA ASP A 73 6.53 12.30 3.80
C ASP A 73 5.09 11.90 3.43
N ASP A 74 4.69 12.01 2.16
CA ASP A 74 3.34 11.68 1.64
C ASP A 74 3.33 10.53 0.62
N ALA A 75 4.47 9.85 0.45
CA ALA A 75 4.63 8.76 -0.51
C ALA A 75 5.54 7.62 0.00
N GLU A 76 5.09 6.41 -0.23
CA GLU A 76 5.74 5.15 0.14
C GLU A 76 6.06 4.32 -1.10
N LEU A 77 7.21 3.65 -1.11
CA LEU A 77 7.58 2.69 -2.14
C LEU A 77 7.84 1.34 -1.54
N TRP A 78 7.32 0.33 -2.23
CA TRP A 78 7.48 -1.06 -1.87
C TRP A 78 8.02 -1.80 -3.09
N ILE A 79 9.09 -2.57 -2.91
CA ILE A 79 9.74 -3.30 -4.01
C ILE A 79 9.82 -4.78 -3.65
N SER A 80 9.38 -5.64 -4.56
CA SER A 80 9.61 -7.09 -4.53
C SER A 80 10.46 -7.48 -5.75
N GLU A 81 11.74 -7.79 -5.50
CA GLU A 81 12.63 -8.35 -6.52
C GLU A 81 12.21 -9.77 -6.93
N GLU A 82 11.60 -10.52 -6.00
CA GLU A 82 11.07 -11.86 -6.25
C GLU A 82 10.05 -11.83 -7.37
N HIS A 83 9.11 -10.89 -7.32
CA HIS A 83 8.03 -10.78 -8.30
C HIS A 83 8.32 -9.79 -9.43
N GLY A 84 9.42 -9.04 -9.37
CA GLY A 84 9.71 -7.96 -10.30
C GLY A 84 8.64 -6.87 -10.26
N LEU A 85 8.15 -6.53 -9.06
CA LEU A 85 7.05 -5.58 -8.87
C LEU A 85 7.43 -4.43 -7.94
N MET A 86 7.01 -3.23 -8.32
CA MET A 86 7.05 -2.04 -7.47
C MET A 86 5.64 -1.53 -7.21
N VAL A 87 5.33 -1.26 -5.95
CA VAL A 87 4.07 -0.64 -5.51
C VAL A 87 4.40 0.74 -4.95
N PHE A 88 3.88 1.76 -5.61
CA PHE A 88 3.90 3.14 -5.12
C PHE A 88 2.59 3.40 -4.42
N LEU A 89 2.65 3.84 -3.17
CA LEU A 89 1.53 4.31 -2.39
C LEU A 89 1.71 5.81 -2.17
N SER A 90 0.69 6.59 -2.42
CA SER A 90 0.70 8.04 -2.20
C SER A 90 -0.56 8.42 -1.46
N PHE A 91 -0.46 9.42 -0.60
CA PHE A 91 -1.61 9.91 0.13
C PHE A 91 -1.67 11.44 0.12
N THR A 92 -2.87 11.99 0.00
CA THR A 92 -3.05 13.45 0.00
C THR A 92 -3.30 13.92 1.43
N ALA A 93 -2.40 14.77 1.95
CA ALA A 93 -2.52 15.35 3.30
C ALA A 93 -3.11 16.77 3.23
N PRO A 94 -4.44 16.90 3.23
CA PRO A 94 -5.04 18.00 4.02
C PRO A 94 -6.11 17.54 5.02
N ASP A 95 -6.83 16.44 4.73
CA ASP A 95 -7.99 15.96 5.52
C ASP A 95 -7.94 14.43 5.78
N GLY A 96 -6.71 13.88 5.78
CA GLY A 96 -6.40 12.47 6.00
C GLY A 96 -5.99 11.72 4.72
N ARG A 97 -5.27 10.60 4.89
CA ARG A 97 -4.63 9.77 3.85
C ARG A 97 -5.57 9.18 2.78
N TYR A 98 -5.84 9.87 1.68
CA TYR A 98 -6.45 9.22 0.52
C TYR A 98 -5.40 8.40 -0.21
N TYR A 99 -5.33 7.11 0.07
CA TYR A 99 -4.40 6.21 -0.59
C TYR A 99 -4.75 6.07 -2.08
N ASN A 100 -3.80 6.47 -2.92
CA ASN A 100 -3.72 6.05 -4.31
C ASN A 100 -2.50 5.15 -4.45
N TYR A 101 -2.65 4.09 -5.23
CA TYR A 101 -1.55 3.19 -5.50
C TYR A 101 -1.30 3.05 -7.00
N ARG A 102 -0.05 2.71 -7.34
CA ARG A 102 0.37 2.33 -8.68
C ARG A 102 1.29 1.14 -8.59
N ILE A 103 0.97 0.09 -9.36
CA ILE A 103 1.81 -1.10 -9.48
C ILE A 103 2.56 -1.03 -10.81
N VAL A 104 3.85 -1.31 -10.79
CA VAL A 104 4.73 -1.31 -11.97
C VAL A 104 5.56 -2.59 -11.97
N ALA A 105 5.53 -3.33 -13.08
CA ALA A 105 6.43 -4.45 -13.30
C ALA A 105 7.80 -3.96 -13.82
N PHE A 106 8.86 -4.61 -13.40
CA PHE A 106 10.22 -4.34 -13.86
C PHE A 106 11.01 -5.65 -14.03
N ASP A 107 11.92 -5.65 -14.99
CA ASP A 107 12.87 -6.76 -15.16
C ASP A 107 14.05 -6.57 -14.22
N VAL A 108 14.35 -7.59 -13.40
CA VAL A 108 15.59 -7.66 -12.62
C VAL A 108 16.70 -8.12 -13.56
N VAL A 109 17.54 -7.19 -14.03
CA VAL A 109 18.75 -7.55 -14.76
C VAL A 109 19.77 -8.04 -13.74
N GLY A 110 19.89 -9.37 -13.58
CA GLY A 110 21.00 -9.96 -12.85
C GLY A 110 22.32 -9.63 -13.55
N GLU A 111 23.39 -9.40 -12.78
CA GLU A 111 24.77 -9.33 -13.30
C GLU A 111 25.23 -10.72 -13.81
N ASP A 112 24.55 -11.30 -14.79
CA ASP A 112 25.12 -12.36 -15.65
C ASP A 112 25.73 -11.72 -16.89
N GLY A 113 26.55 -10.70 -16.65
CA GLY A 113 27.17 -9.83 -17.65
C GLY A 113 28.70 -9.76 -17.55
N GLU A 114 29.34 -10.72 -16.89
CA GLU A 114 30.80 -10.91 -16.93
C GLU A 114 31.16 -12.38 -17.20
N GLU A 115 30.92 -12.85 -18.42
CA GLU A 115 31.87 -13.73 -19.09
C GLU A 115 32.21 -13.11 -20.45
N GLY A 116 33.08 -12.11 -20.40
CA GLY A 116 33.88 -11.72 -21.55
C GLY A 116 35.01 -12.73 -21.72
N ALA A 117 35.02 -13.46 -22.85
CA ALA A 117 36.20 -13.82 -23.66
C ALA A 117 35.78 -14.72 -24.83
#